data_AF-A4UNR7-F1
#
_entry.id   AF-A4UNR7-F1
#
_cell.length_a   1.000
_cell.length_b   1.000
_cell.length_c   1.000
_cell.angle_alpha   90.00
_cell.angle_beta   90.00
_cell.angle_gamma   90.00
#
_symmetry.space_group_name_H-M   'P 1'
#
loop_
_entity.id
_entity.type
_entity.pdbx_description
1 polymer ?
#
loop_
_entity_poly.entity_id
_entity_poly.type
_entity_poly.pdbx_seq_one_letter_code
_entity_poly.pdbx_strand_id
1 'polypeptide(L)'
;AHHGTLVAENAFADADRAVDYARLPRVTFTGPAIGAVGMTEKDVVAAGIRCDCRVLPLHHVPRALVNRDTRGFVKIVVDADTGKILGITAVAKDAGELAAAGVHVLGKTVAEVADAWA
;
A
#
# COMPACT_ATOMS: atom_id res chain seq x y z
N ALA A 1 -17.69 2.56 -7.73
CA ALA A 1 -18.97 1.82 -7.73
C ALA A 1 -19.22 1.00 -6.45
N HIS A 2 -18.21 0.69 -5.62
CA HIS A 2 -18.36 -0.23 -4.47
C HIS A 2 -19.47 0.16 -3.47
N HIS A 3 -19.57 1.42 -3.04
CA HIS A 3 -20.63 1.85 -2.11
C HIS A 3 -22.03 1.66 -2.69
N GLY A 4 -22.23 1.90 -4.00
CA GLY A 4 -23.53 1.74 -4.63
C GLY A 4 -24.00 0.28 -4.62
N THR A 5 -23.10 -0.65 -4.96
CA THR A 5 -23.37 -2.09 -4.87
C THR A 5 -23.70 -2.51 -3.43
N LEU A 6 -22.90 -2.06 -2.46
CA LEU A 6 -23.10 -2.40 -1.05
C LEU A 6 -24.45 -1.91 -0.52
N VAL A 7 -24.84 -0.67 -0.85
CA VAL A 7 -26.15 -0.12 -0.45
C VAL A 7 -27.29 -0.93 -1.07
N ALA A 8 -27.20 -1.29 -2.36
CA ALA A 8 -28.23 -2.08 -3.02
C ALA A 8 -28.38 -3.48 -2.39
N GLU A 9 -27.26 -4.16 -2.12
CA GLU A 9 -27.27 -5.49 -1.50
C GLU A 9 -27.82 -5.45 -0.07
N ASN A 10 -27.41 -4.47 0.75
CA ASN A 10 -27.94 -4.35 2.10
C ASN A 10 -29.44 -4.02 2.08
N ALA A 11 -29.91 -3.18 1.14
CA ALA A 11 -31.32 -2.79 1.06
C ALA A 11 -32.24 -3.89 0.53
N PHE A 12 -31.76 -4.73 -0.39
CA PHE A 12 -32.62 -5.70 -1.11
C PHE A 12 -32.30 -7.18 -0.83
N ALA A 13 -31.14 -7.49 -0.26
CA ALA A 13 -30.68 -8.86 -0.01
C ALA A 13 -30.27 -9.12 1.46
N ASP A 14 -30.52 -8.17 2.38
CA ASP A 14 -30.20 -8.27 3.81
C ASP A 14 -28.75 -8.74 4.07
N ALA A 15 -27.83 -8.26 3.24
CA ALA A 15 -26.46 -8.79 3.17
C ALA A 15 -25.55 -8.39 4.35
N ASP A 16 -25.99 -7.44 5.19
CA ASP A 16 -25.27 -6.88 6.36
C ASP A 16 -23.77 -6.62 6.11
N ARG A 17 -23.45 -5.98 4.98
CA ARG A 17 -22.07 -5.71 4.57
C ARG A 17 -21.62 -4.32 5.02
N ALA A 18 -20.36 -4.23 5.45
CA ALA A 18 -19.65 -2.97 5.72
C ALA A 18 -18.47 -2.77 4.76
N VAL A 19 -18.07 -1.50 4.57
CA VAL A 19 -16.89 -1.16 3.76
C VAL A 19 -15.64 -1.22 4.64
N ASP A 20 -14.64 -1.98 4.21
CA ASP A 20 -13.30 -1.94 4.78
C ASP A 20 -12.43 -0.90 4.04
N TYR A 21 -12.09 0.19 4.73
CA TYR A 21 -11.23 1.23 4.20
C TYR A 21 -9.73 1.00 4.42
N ALA A 22 -9.35 -0.04 5.18
CA ALA A 22 -7.93 -0.33 5.46
C ALA A 22 -7.13 -0.58 4.18
N ARG A 23 -7.79 -1.02 3.10
CA ARG A 23 -7.19 -1.30 1.79
C ARG A 23 -7.47 -0.23 0.74
N LEU A 24 -8.11 0.89 1.08
CA LEU A 24 -8.43 1.93 0.09
C LEU A 24 -7.15 2.69 -0.33
N PRO A 25 -6.73 2.65 -1.60
CA PRO A 25 -5.56 3.39 -2.06
C PRO A 25 -5.86 4.89 -2.17
N ARG A 26 -4.82 5.70 -1.96
CA ARG A 26 -4.85 7.16 -2.05
C ARG A 26 -3.73 7.62 -2.97
N VAL A 27 -4.06 8.45 -3.96
CA VAL A 27 -3.10 8.90 -4.99
C VAL A 27 -3.19 10.40 -5.18
N THR A 28 -2.05 11.07 -5.28
CA THR A 28 -1.93 12.49 -5.63
C THR A 28 -1.06 12.63 -6.88
N PHE A 29 -1.68 13.08 -7.98
CA PHE A 29 -1.08 13.15 -9.32
C PHE A 29 -0.19 14.38 -9.51
N THR A 30 0.82 14.52 -8.65
CA THR A 30 1.91 15.50 -8.79
C THR A 30 3.07 14.93 -9.60
N GLY A 31 4.14 15.70 -9.81
CA GLY A 31 5.36 15.24 -10.49
C GLY A 31 6.59 15.32 -9.58
N PRO A 32 7.09 14.20 -9.01
CA PRO A 32 6.58 12.82 -9.10
C PRO A 32 5.26 12.61 -8.33
N ALA A 33 4.51 11.57 -8.69
CA ALA A 33 3.24 11.26 -8.03
C ALA A 33 3.47 10.67 -6.64
N ILE A 34 2.42 10.72 -5.82
CA ILE A 34 2.39 10.12 -4.48
C ILE A 34 1.29 9.07 -4.47
N GLY A 35 1.60 7.86 -4.02
CA GLY A 35 0.64 6.77 -3.87
C GLY A 35 0.82 6.10 -2.52
N ALA A 36 -0.28 5.79 -1.85
CA ALA A 36 -0.25 5.12 -0.55
C ALA A 36 -1.45 4.21 -0.35
N VAL A 37 -1.28 3.15 0.43
CA VAL A 37 -2.35 2.25 0.86
C VAL A 37 -1.98 1.65 2.22
N GLY A 38 -2.98 1.37 3.05
CA GLY A 38 -2.76 0.85 4.41
C GLY A 38 -2.25 1.89 5.40
N MET A 39 -1.67 1.39 6.49
CA MET A 39 -1.22 2.17 7.64
C MET A 39 0.10 2.90 7.35
N THR A 40 0.23 4.11 7.88
CA THR A 40 1.53 4.79 7.93
C THR A 40 2.34 4.29 9.14
N GLU A 41 3.66 4.54 9.15
CA GLU A 41 4.49 4.27 10.33
C GLU A 41 3.93 4.96 11.59
N LYS A 42 3.43 6.19 11.45
CA LYS A 42 2.81 6.92 12.56
C LYS A 42 1.59 6.17 13.10
N ASP A 43 0.75 5.62 12.23
CA ASP A 43 -0.46 4.88 12.63
C ASP A 43 -0.08 3.58 13.35
N VAL A 44 0.94 2.87 12.85
CA VAL A 44 1.43 1.61 13.44
C VAL A 44 2.03 1.84 14.83
N VAL A 45 2.87 2.87 14.98
CA VAL A 45 3.44 3.24 16.27
C VAL A 45 2.35 3.69 17.24
N ALA A 46 1.37 4.48 16.80
CA ALA A 46 0.24 4.91 17.62
C ALA A 46 -0.66 3.73 18.06
N ALA A 47 -0.74 2.68 17.25
CA ALA A 47 -1.44 1.44 17.59
C ALA A 47 -0.65 0.50 18.51
N GLY A 48 0.57 0.87 18.92
CA GLY A 48 1.42 0.04 19.78
C GLY A 48 2.05 -1.17 19.06
N ILE A 49 2.02 -1.20 17.73
CA ILE A 49 2.61 -2.26 16.93
C ILE A 49 4.10 -1.94 16.71
N ARG A 50 4.98 -2.93 16.88
CA ARG A 50 6.42 -2.75 16.60
C ARG A 50 6.61 -2.67 15.08
N CYS A 51 7.04 -1.52 14.56
CA CYS A 51 7.27 -1.40 13.12
C CYS A 51 8.68 -1.87 12.72
N ASP A 52 8.75 -2.75 11.73
CA ASP A 52 9.94 -2.94 10.88
C ASP A 52 9.79 -2.14 9.58
N CYS A 53 9.75 -0.82 9.72
CA CYS A 53 9.52 0.11 8.62
C CYS A 53 10.79 0.28 7.77
N ARG A 54 10.69 0.14 6.44
CA ARG A 54 11.82 0.23 5.51
C ARG A 54 11.54 1.25 4.41
N VAL A 55 12.57 2.00 4.03
CA VAL A 55 12.53 2.96 2.92
C VAL A 55 13.60 2.61 1.90
N LEU A 56 13.20 2.45 0.65
CA LEU A 56 14.07 2.23 -0.50
C LEU A 56 14.06 3.47 -1.40
N PRO A 57 15.14 4.25 -1.43
CA PRO A 57 15.31 5.32 -2.41
C PRO A 57 15.27 4.82 -3.86
N LEU A 58 14.66 5.60 -4.77
CA LEU A 58 14.53 5.16 -6.17
C LEU A 58 15.84 5.05 -6.94
N HIS A 59 16.96 5.64 -6.46
CA HIS A 59 18.27 5.42 -7.10
C HIS A 59 18.79 3.98 -6.94
N HIS A 60 18.16 3.16 -6.09
CA HIS A 60 18.40 1.72 -6.03
C HIS A 60 17.45 0.90 -6.93
N VAL A 61 16.49 1.54 -7.60
CA VAL A 61 15.51 0.87 -8.46
C VAL A 61 15.99 0.94 -9.91
N PRO A 62 16.35 -0.18 -10.57
CA PRO A 62 16.88 -0.18 -11.93
C PRO A 62 15.97 0.52 -12.94
N ARG A 63 14.64 0.36 -12.80
CA ARG A 63 13.66 1.01 -13.68
C ARG A 63 13.71 2.54 -13.59
N ALA A 64 13.93 3.10 -12.39
CA ALA A 64 14.05 4.54 -12.19
C ALA A 64 15.36 5.08 -12.79
N LEU A 65 16.46 4.32 -12.67
CA LEU A 65 17.75 4.65 -13.27
C LEU A 65 17.66 4.73 -14.80
N VAL A 66 17.11 3.71 -15.46
CA VAL A 66 16.98 3.70 -16.93
C VAL A 66 16.04 4.80 -17.44
N ASN A 67 15.01 5.14 -16.65
CA ASN A 67 14.09 6.25 -16.95
C ASN A 67 14.70 7.63 -16.67
N ARG A 68 15.89 7.70 -16.05
CA ARG A 68 16.55 8.95 -15.62
C ARG A 68 15.66 9.80 -14.69
N ASP A 69 14.80 9.18 -13.90
CA ASP A 69 14.00 9.83 -12.87
C ASP A 69 14.06 9.01 -11.57
N THR A 70 14.99 9.38 -10.71
CA THR A 70 15.26 8.72 -9.42
C THR A 70 14.72 9.51 -8.23
N ARG A 71 13.84 10.49 -8.46
CA ARG A 71 13.29 11.33 -7.41
C ARG A 71 12.25 10.56 -6.61
N GLY A 72 12.44 10.47 -5.30
CA GLY A 72 11.50 9.85 -4.37
C GLY A 72 11.95 8.48 -3.86
N PHE A 73 10.99 7.68 -3.40
CA PHE A 73 11.24 6.45 -2.66
C PHE A 73 10.02 5.51 -2.67
N VAL A 74 10.25 4.26 -2.25
CA VAL A 74 9.20 3.33 -1.84
C VAL A 74 9.40 3.01 -0.36
N LYS A 75 8.36 3.14 0.44
CA LYS A 75 8.33 2.80 1.87
C LYS A 75 7.36 1.67 2.10
N ILE A 76 7.78 0.69 2.88
CA ILE A 76 6.94 -0.42 3.35
C ILE A 76 6.90 -0.36 4.87
N VAL A 77 5.71 -0.54 5.42
CA VAL A 77 5.41 -0.57 6.84
C VAL A 77 5.05 -2.01 7.18
N VAL A 78 5.82 -2.63 8.08
CA VAL A 78 5.72 -4.06 8.41
C VAL A 78 5.56 -4.21 9.91
N ASP A 79 4.67 -5.10 10.34
CA ASP A 79 4.64 -5.57 11.72
C ASP A 79 5.86 -6.46 11.99
N ALA A 80 6.73 -6.04 12.91
CA ALA A 80 7.97 -6.74 13.22
C ALA A 80 7.74 -8.12 13.88
N ASP A 81 6.59 -8.33 14.52
CA ASP A 81 6.28 -9.59 15.19
C ASP A 81 5.76 -10.66 14.21
N THR A 82 5.00 -10.23 13.20
CA THR A 82 4.34 -11.14 12.25
C THR A 82 4.97 -11.14 10.85
N GLY A 83 5.82 -10.18 10.55
CA GLY A 83 6.37 -9.95 9.20
C GLY A 83 5.33 -9.47 8.18
N LYS A 84 4.10 -9.17 8.61
CA LYS A 84 3.00 -8.75 7.72
C LYS A 84 3.14 -7.30 7.28
N ILE A 85 2.90 -7.06 6.00
CA ILE A 85 2.86 -5.73 5.41
C ILE A 85 1.55 -5.05 5.80
N LEU A 86 1.66 -3.93 6.52
CA LEU A 86 0.55 -3.12 7.01
C LEU A 86 0.30 -1.88 6.15
N GLY A 87 1.30 -1.44 5.38
CA GLY A 87 1.18 -0.24 4.56
C GLY A 87 2.31 -0.07 3.56
N ILE A 88 2.01 0.64 2.48
CA ILE A 88 2.98 1.03 1.46
C ILE A 88 2.77 2.51 1.14
N THR A 89 3.86 3.23 0.93
CA THR A 89 3.84 4.61 0.43
C THR A 89 4.95 4.78 -0.59
N ALA A 90 4.64 5.34 -1.75
CA ALA A 90 5.57 5.60 -2.82
C ALA A 90 5.50 7.07 -3.25
N VAL A 91 6.68 7.63 -3.54
CA VAL A 91 6.84 8.87 -4.28
C VAL A 91 7.65 8.52 -5.52
N ALA A 92 6.99 8.46 -6.67
CA ALA A 92 7.56 7.93 -7.90
C ALA A 92 6.72 8.36 -9.12
N LYS A 93 7.25 8.17 -10.33
CA LYS A 93 6.47 8.37 -11.56
C LYS A 93 5.20 7.51 -11.58
N ASP A 94 5.32 6.24 -11.19
CA ASP A 94 4.26 5.22 -11.24
C ASP A 94 3.71 4.91 -9.84
N ALA A 95 3.57 5.94 -8.99
CA ALA A 95 3.18 5.75 -7.58
C ALA A 95 1.72 5.25 -7.43
N GLY A 96 0.82 5.59 -8.35
CA GLY A 96 -0.56 5.12 -8.32
C GLY A 96 -0.67 3.60 -8.54
N GLU A 97 0.15 3.09 -9.45
CA GLU A 97 0.29 1.68 -9.79
C GLU A 97 0.90 0.90 -8.63
N LEU A 98 1.92 1.48 -7.96
CA LEU A 98 2.47 0.91 -6.72
C LEU A 98 1.43 0.85 -5.60
N ALA A 99 0.60 1.88 -5.44
CA ALA A 99 -0.48 1.87 -4.46
C ALA A 99 -1.55 0.81 -4.80
N ALA A 100 -1.89 0.64 -6.08
CA ALA A 100 -2.81 -0.39 -6.54
C ALA A 100 -2.28 -1.81 -6.30
N ALA A 101 -1.01 -2.08 -6.62
CA ALA A 101 -0.35 -3.34 -6.27
C ALA A 101 -0.31 -3.56 -4.75
N GLY A 102 -0.12 -2.46 -4.00
CA GLY A 102 -0.15 -2.44 -2.54
C GLY A 102 -1.41 -3.05 -1.93
N VAL A 103 -2.59 -2.77 -2.52
CA VAL A 103 -3.89 -3.32 -2.09
C VAL A 103 -3.86 -4.85 -1.96
N HIS A 104 -3.16 -5.52 -2.87
CA HIS A 104 -3.10 -6.98 -2.96
C HIS A 104 -2.06 -7.62 -2.03
N VAL A 105 -1.03 -6.88 -1.62
CA VAL A 105 0.03 -7.38 -0.73
C VAL A 105 -0.22 -7.07 0.74
N LEU A 106 -1.14 -6.14 1.06
CA LEU A 106 -1.54 -5.88 2.44
C LEU A 106 -2.04 -7.15 3.14
N GLY A 107 -1.45 -7.41 4.31
CA GLY A 107 -1.69 -8.59 5.14
C GLY A 107 -0.84 -9.82 4.79
N LYS A 108 -0.15 -9.82 3.64
CA LYS A 108 0.87 -10.83 3.32
C LYS A 108 2.18 -10.50 4.05
N THR A 109 2.99 -11.51 4.28
CA THR A 109 4.34 -11.36 4.81
C THR A 109 5.31 -10.85 3.76
N VAL A 110 6.40 -10.22 4.20
CA VAL A 110 7.48 -9.78 3.30
C VAL A 110 8.07 -10.95 2.51
N ALA A 111 8.24 -12.12 3.16
CA ALA A 111 8.76 -13.33 2.51
C ALA A 111 7.83 -13.81 1.38
N GLU A 112 6.52 -13.93 1.63
CA GLU A 112 5.54 -14.32 0.60
C GLU A 112 5.56 -13.39 -0.62
N VAL A 113 5.82 -12.09 -0.42
CA VAL A 113 5.89 -11.13 -1.53
C VAL A 113 7.23 -11.20 -2.26
N ALA A 114 8.33 -11.37 -1.53
CA ALA A 114 9.67 -11.51 -2.11
C ALA A 114 9.81 -12.80 -2.94
N ASP A 115 9.22 -13.89 -2.46
CA ASP A 115 9.30 -15.21 -3.07
C ASP A 115 8.18 -15.48 -4.08
N ALA A 116 7.30 -14.51 -4.34
CA ALA A 116 6.13 -14.68 -5.24
C ALA A 116 6.50 -15.04 -6.70
N TRP A 117 7.76 -14.89 -7.07
CA TRP A 117 8.31 -15.16 -8.41
C TRP A 117 9.49 -16.14 -8.38
N ALA A 118 9.83 -16.67 -7.20
CA ALA A 118 10.85 -17.70 -7.02
C ALA A 118 10.26 -19.08 -7.36
#